data_AF-A0AAJ2L3Z3-F1
#
_entry.id   AF-A0AAJ2L3Z3-F1
#
_cell.length_a   1.000
_cell.length_b   1.000
_cell.length_c   1.000
_cell.angle_alpha   90.00
_cell.angle_beta   90.00
_cell.angle_gamma   90.00
#
_symmetry.space_group_name_H-M   'P 1'
#
loop_
_entity.id
_entity.type
_entity.pdbx_description
1 polymer ?
#
loop_
_entity_poly.entity_id
_entity_poly.type
_entity_poly.pdbx_seq_one_letter_code
_entity_poly.pdbx_strand_id
1 'polypeptide(L)' 'MAGDRLGPAAVTLAGVMARVAGWRPDEFWTATPADVRAVLAGWVEADAEASLDGAALAAMMERFPDG' A
#
# COMPACT_ATOMS: atom_id res chain seq x y z
N MET A 1 -20.49 11.53 -5.55
CA MET A 1 -19.50 10.43 -5.48
C MET A 1 -18.17 11.03 -5.02
N ALA A 2 -17.99 11.22 -3.72
CA ALA A 2 -16.70 11.68 -3.19
C ALA A 2 -15.74 10.49 -3.26
N GLY A 3 -14.80 10.50 -4.20
CA GLY A 3 -13.82 9.43 -4.33
C GLY A 3 -13.01 9.32 -3.04
N ASP A 4 -12.84 8.09 -2.56
CA ASP A 4 -12.00 7.75 -1.40
C ASP A 4 -10.62 8.36 -1.57
N ARG A 5 -10.41 9.52 -0.93
CA ARG A 5 -9.11 10.16 -0.93
C ARG A 5 -8.20 9.31 -0.06
N LEU A 6 -7.08 8.86 -0.62
CA LEU A 6 -5.98 8.33 0.18
C LEU A 6 -5.71 9.31 1.33
N GLY A 7 -5.67 8.80 2.56
CA GLY A 7 -5.35 9.62 3.72
C GLY A 7 -4.00 10.32 3.54
N PRO A 8 -3.75 11.46 4.21
CA PRO A 8 -2.51 12.23 4.05
C PRO A 8 -1.24 11.38 4.19
N ALA A 9 -1.25 10.42 5.13
CA ALA A 9 -0.15 9.47 5.33
C ALA A 9 0.08 8.55 4.13
N ALA A 10 -0.99 8.08 3.48
CA ALA A 10 -0.90 7.21 2.31
C ALA A 10 -0.31 7.96 1.10
N VAL A 11 -0.64 9.25 0.95
CA VAL A 11 -0.05 10.12 -0.09
C VAL A 11 1.45 10.32 0.17
N THR A 12 1.85 10.58 1.41
CA THR A 12 3.27 10.71 1.77
C THR A 12 4.04 9.42 1.50
N LEU A 13 3.51 8.26 1.91
CA LEU A 13 4.14 6.97 1.67
C LEU A 13 4.28 6.65 0.18
N ALA A 14 3.25 6.94 -0.61
CA ALA A 14 3.31 6.78 -2.07
C ALA A 14 4.42 7.64 -2.71
N GLY A 15 4.57 8.90 -2.28
CA GLY A 15 5.65 9.77 -2.74
C GLY A 15 7.04 9.29 -2.34
N VAL A 16 7.21 8.75 -1.12
CA VAL A 16 8.47 8.15 -0.68
C VAL A 16 8.79 6.90 -1.51
N MET A 17 7.81 6.03 -1.73
CA MET A 17 7.98 4.82 -2.52
C MET A 17 8.42 5.14 -3.96
N ALA A 18 7.76 6.09 -4.63
CA ALA A 18 8.15 6.54 -5.97
C ALA A 18 9.59 7.07 -6.00
N ARG A 19 9.99 7.86 -4.98
CA ARG A 19 11.34 8.42 -4.90
C ARG A 19 12.41 7.35 -4.70
N VAL A 20 12.18 6.37 -3.83
CA VAL A 20 13.14 5.29 -3.56
C VAL A 20 13.23 4.33 -4.75
N ALA A 21 12.10 4.05 -5.41
CA ALA A 21 12.06 3.25 -6.64
C ALA A 21 12.66 3.98 -7.86
N GLY A 22 12.95 5.28 -7.76
CA GLY A 22 13.48 6.09 -8.85
C GLY A 22 12.45 6.40 -9.95
N TRP A 23 11.17 6.21 -9.67
CA TRP A 23 10.10 6.40 -10.65
C TRP A 23 9.87 7.88 -10.96
N ARG A 24 9.77 8.19 -12.24
CA ARG A 24 9.24 9.47 -12.70
C ARG A 24 7.74 9.56 -12.41
N PRO A 25 7.15 10.77 -12.34
CA PRO A 25 5.72 10.93 -12.11
C PRO A 25 4.86 10.11 -13.09
N ASP A 26 5.21 10.10 -14.37
CA ASP A 26 4.45 9.34 -15.39
C ASP A 26 4.53 7.82 -15.16
N GLU A 27 5.70 7.30 -14.75
CA GLU A 27 5.88 5.89 -14.42
C GLU A 27 5.05 5.50 -13.18
N PHE A 28 5.07 6.33 -12.14
CA PHE A 28 4.27 6.10 -10.94
C PHE A 28 2.76 6.11 -11.22
N TRP A 29 2.26 7.05 -12.03
CA TRP A 29 0.83 7.14 -12.33
C TRP A 29 0.32 6.07 -13.30
N THR A 30 1.22 5.46 -14.08
CA THR A 30 0.88 4.35 -14.98
C THR A 30 1.11 2.99 -14.35
N ALA A 31 1.88 2.91 -13.27
CA ALA A 31 2.12 1.68 -12.53
C ALA A 31 0.82 1.07 -11.98
N THR A 32 0.68 -0.24 -12.14
CA THR A 32 -0.46 -0.97 -11.60
C THR A 32 -0.24 -1.34 -10.13
N PRO A 33 -1.30 -1.66 -9.38
CA PRO A 33 -1.14 -2.20 -8.02
C PRO A 33 -0.29 -3.48 -7.96
N ALA A 34 -0.20 -4.25 -9.06
CA ALA A 34 0.67 -5.42 -9.15
C ALA A 34 2.15 -5.03 -9.20
N ASP A 35 2.49 -3.99 -9.98
CA ASP A 35 3.85 -3.47 -10.08
C ASP A 35 4.33 -2.90 -8.74
N VAL A 36 3.46 -2.15 -8.06
CA VAL A 36 3.74 -1.61 -6.71
C VAL A 36 4.00 -2.74 -5.71
N ARG A 37 3.20 -3.82 -5.75
CA ARG A 37 3.47 -5.00 -4.89
C ARG A 37 4.80 -5.67 -5.23
N ALA A 38 5.14 -5.80 -6.51
CA ALA A 38 6.39 -6.42 -6.92
C ALA A 38 7.61 -5.63 -6.43
N VAL A 39 7.57 -4.30 -6.51
CA VAL A 39 8.63 -3.43 -5.97
C VAL A 39 8.73 -3.54 -4.46
N LEU A 40 7.60 -3.48 -3.75
CA LEU A 40 7.57 -3.56 -2.28
C LEU A 40 8.01 -4.93 -1.77
N ALA A 41 7.73 -6.01 -2.50
CA ALA A 41 8.15 -7.36 -2.14
C ALA A 41 9.68 -7.49 -2.04
N GLY A 42 10.44 -6.70 -2.80
CA GLY A 42 11.90 -6.67 -2.70
C GLY A 42 12.44 -6.02 -1.42
N TRP A 43 11.59 -5.35 -0.64
CA TRP A 43 11.96 -4.72 0.65
C TRP A 43 11.45 -5.50 1.86
N VAL A 44 10.70 -6.57 1.64
CA VAL A 44 10.23 -7.46 2.70
C VAL A 44 11.27 -8.56 2.87
N GLU A 45 11.82 -8.69 4.08
CA GLU A 45 12.70 -9.82 4.41
C GLU A 45 11.92 -11.13 4.27
N ALA A 46 12.57 -12.18 3.76
CA ALA A 46 11.89 -13.45 3.47
C ALA A 46 11.23 -14.09 4.71
N ASP A 47 11.78 -13.82 5.90
CA ASP A 47 11.27 -14.28 7.20
C ASP A 47 10.52 -13.18 7.97
N ALA A 48 10.13 -12.08 7.32
CA ALA A 48 9.30 -11.06 7.97
C ALA A 48 7.91 -11.64 8.22
N GLU A 49 7.57 -11.86 9.50
CA GLU A 49 6.22 -12.18 9.93
C GLU A 49 5.25 -11.11 9.40
N ALA A 50 4.24 -11.54 8.64
CA ALA A 50 3.24 -10.62 8.11
C ALA A 50 2.51 -9.95 9.28
N SER A 51 2.81 -8.67 9.49
CA SER A 51 2.38 -7.95 10.71
C SER A 51 0.86 -7.74 10.73
N LEU A 52 0.23 -7.76 9.56
CA LEU A 52 -1.22 -7.79 9.36
C LEU A 52 -1.50 -8.16 7.89
N ASP A 53 -2.24 -9.25 7.64
CA ASP A 53 -2.69 -9.59 6.30
C ASP A 53 -4.13 -9.11 6.03
N GLY A 54 -4.57 -9.19 4.77
CA GLY A 54 -5.91 -8.75 4.37
C GLY A 54 -7.03 -9.56 5.01
N ALA A 55 -6.78 -10.84 5.36
CA ALA A 55 -7.75 -11.70 6.02
C ALA A 55 -7.91 -11.32 7.50
N ALA A 56 -6.81 -11.03 8.18
CA ALA A 56 -6.77 -10.52 9.55
C ALA A 56 -7.46 -9.15 9.66
N LEU A 57 -7.23 -8.26 8.69
CA LEU A 57 -7.94 -6.98 8.62
C LEU A 57 -9.45 -7.17 8.41
N ALA A 58 -9.86 -8.04 7.48
CA ALA A 58 -11.27 -8.34 7.24
C ALA A 58 -11.95 -8.93 8.48
N ALA A 59 -11.29 -9.87 9.16
CA ALA A 59 -11.77 -10.44 10.41
C ALA A 59 -11.88 -9.38 11.53
N MET A 60 -10.98 -8.40 11.56
CA MET A 60 -11.05 -7.30 12.50
C MET A 60 -12.20 -6.34 12.20
N MET A 61 -12.46 -6.03 10.93
CA MET A 61 -13.61 -5.21 10.49
C MET A 61 -14.96 -5.89 10.79
N GLU A 62 -15.04 -7.21 10.65
CA GLU A 62 -16.25 -7.99 10.99
C GLU A 62 -16.48 -8.03 12.50
N ARG A 63 -15.40 -8.05 13.29
CA ARG A 63 -15.44 -8.09 14.76
C ARG A 63 -15.68 -6.73 15.41
N PHE A 64 -15.33 -5.65 14.72
CA PHE A 64 -15.53 -4.27 15.15
C PHE A 64 -16.21 -3.46 14.03
N PRO A 65 -17.49 -3.70 13.74
CA PRO A 65 -18.22 -3.04 12.64
C PRO A 65 -18.51 -1.55 12.89
N ASP A 66 -18.25 -1.07 14.10
CA ASP A 66 -18.60 0.28 14.55
C ASP A 66 -17.39 1.22 14.31
N GLY A 67 -17.35 1.83 13.12
CA GLY A 67 -16.37 2.86 12.73
C GLY A 67 -16.73 4.26 13.19
#